data_AF-A0A511RMH0-F1
#
_entry.id   AF-A0A511RMH0-F1
#
_cell.length_a   1.000
_cell.length_b   1.000
_cell.length_c   1.000
_cell.angle_alpha   90.00
_cell.angle_beta   90.00
_cell.angle_gamma   90.00
#
_symmetry.space_group_name_H-M   'P 1'
#
loop_
_entity.id
_entity.type
_entity.pdbx_description
1 polymer ?
#
loop_
_entity_poly.entity_id
_entity_poly.type
_entity_poly.pdbx_seq_one_letter_code
_entity_poly.pdbx_strand_id
1 'polypeptide(L)'
;MWAERVRRQARRLKVGRGFFEAQLLFVDGSFLHFRHDPHTRWVQAWAPDAGGAAPEFVPRIERFRLNRRHLEVWFKDGSRLEVRLGALGTRFRAHE
;
A
#
# COMPACT_ATOMS: atom_id res chain seq x y z
N MET A 1 2.03 14.52 -6.07
CA MET A 1 1.94 13.12 -6.52
C MET A 1 1.33 12.24 -5.45
N TRP A 2 0.54 11.26 -5.86
CA TRP A 2 -0.11 10.29 -4.98
C TRP A 2 0.89 9.42 -4.23
N ALA A 3 1.94 8.93 -4.89
CA ALA A 3 2.98 8.12 -4.24
C ALA A 3 3.65 8.83 -3.06
N GLU A 4 4.00 10.11 -3.21
CA GLU A 4 4.62 10.90 -2.14
C GLU A 4 3.64 11.18 -0.98
N ARG A 5 2.35 11.43 -1.29
CA ARG A 5 1.31 11.59 -0.25
C ARG A 5 1.12 10.30 0.56
N VAL A 6 1.15 9.13 -0.09
CA VAL A 6 1.10 7.84 0.60
C VAL A 6 2.37 7.61 1.41
N ARG A 7 3.56 7.85 0.83
CA ARG A 7 4.86 7.67 1.51
C ARG A 7 4.92 8.41 2.85
N ARG A 8 4.46 9.67 2.89
CA ARG A 8 4.50 10.51 4.09
C ARG A 8 3.59 10.02 5.22
N GLN A 9 2.52 9.32 4.88
CA GLN A 9 1.52 8.87 5.86
C GLN A 9 1.66 7.37 6.18
N ALA A 10 2.38 6.62 5.33
CA ALA A 10 2.65 5.21 5.52
C ALA A 10 3.62 5.00 6.69
N ARG A 11 3.24 4.09 7.60
CA ARG A 11 4.01 3.71 8.78
C ARG A 11 4.71 2.37 8.60
N ARG A 12 3.98 1.36 8.11
CA ARG A 12 4.47 -0.02 8.08
C ARG A 12 3.75 -0.84 7.01
N LEU A 13 4.45 -1.80 6.42
CA LEU A 13 3.85 -2.87 5.63
C LEU A 13 3.80 -4.15 6.48
N LYS A 14 2.62 -4.75 6.59
CA LYS A 14 2.42 -6.13 7.05
C LYS A 14 2.10 -7.00 5.84
N VAL A 15 2.68 -8.19 5.77
CA VAL A 15 2.42 -9.13 4.67
C VAL A 15 2.00 -10.46 5.26
N GLY A 16 0.94 -11.05 4.69
CA GLY A 16 0.42 -12.35 5.10
C GLY A 16 1.33 -13.51 4.70
N ARG A 17 1.09 -14.69 5.28
CA ARG A 17 1.78 -15.92 4.87
C ARG A 17 1.45 -16.20 3.40
N GLY A 18 2.46 -16.56 2.60
CA GLY A 18 2.31 -16.82 1.17
C GLY A 18 2.40 -15.60 0.25
N PHE A 19 2.47 -14.38 0.81
CA PHE A 19 2.63 -13.14 0.04
C PHE A 19 1.48 -12.84 -0.93
N PHE A 20 0.28 -13.37 -0.65
CA PHE A 20 -0.95 -13.08 -1.42
C PHE A 20 -1.71 -11.87 -0.87
N GLU A 21 -1.42 -11.47 0.37
CA GLU A 21 -2.09 -10.35 1.03
C GLU A 21 -1.08 -9.44 1.72
N ALA A 22 -1.32 -8.13 1.70
CA ALA A 22 -0.53 -7.14 2.40
C ALA A 22 -1.38 -5.98 2.91
N GLN A 23 -1.05 -5.46 4.09
CA GLN A 23 -1.64 -4.26 4.67
C GLN A 23 -0.58 -3.18 4.76
N LEU A 24 -0.82 -2.06 4.06
CA LEU A 24 -0.04 -0.83 4.22
C LEU A 24 -0.72 0.04 5.27
N LEU A 25 -0.15 0.06 6.47
CA LEU A 25 -0.68 0.81 7.62
C LEU A 25 -0.22 2.25 7.57
N PHE A 26 -1.13 3.16 7.88
CA PHE A 26 -0.90 4.59 7.98
C PHE A 26 -0.73 5.02 9.44
N VAL A 27 -0.17 6.21 9.65
CA VAL A 27 0.07 6.79 10.98
C VAL A 27 -1.23 7.06 11.76
N ASP A 28 -2.33 7.33 11.05
CA ASP A 28 -3.67 7.57 11.60
C ASP A 28 -4.42 6.28 11.98
N GLY A 29 -3.79 5.11 11.80
CA GLY A 29 -4.38 3.81 12.08
C GLY A 29 -5.18 3.20 10.92
N SER A 30 -5.49 3.96 9.86
CA SER A 30 -6.11 3.43 8.65
C SER A 30 -5.14 2.53 7.87
N PHE A 31 -5.64 1.68 6.96
CA PHE A 31 -4.79 0.86 6.10
C PHE A 31 -5.38 0.60 4.72
N LEU A 32 -4.48 0.42 3.75
CA LEU A 32 -4.79 -0.17 2.45
C LEU A 32 -4.52 -1.68 2.52
N HIS A 33 -5.52 -2.48 2.17
CA HIS A 33 -5.42 -3.93 2.08
C HIS A 33 -5.32 -4.33 0.61
N PHE A 34 -4.23 -4.99 0.27
CA PHE A 34 -3.95 -5.51 -1.06
C PHE A 34 -4.09 -7.02 -1.02
N ARG A 35 -4.85 -7.57 -1.96
CA ARG A 35 -4.93 -9.01 -2.18
C ARG A 35 -4.68 -9.34 -3.64
N HIS A 36 -3.79 -10.29 -3.87
CA HIS A 36 -3.60 -10.90 -5.18
C HIS A 36 -3.48 -12.41 -5.01
N ASP A 37 -4.36 -13.13 -5.66
CA ASP A 37 -4.32 -14.59 -5.81
C ASP A 37 -4.70 -14.93 -7.27
N PRO A 38 -4.60 -16.20 -7.71
CA PRO A 38 -4.88 -16.56 -9.10
C PRO A 38 -6.28 -16.19 -9.60
N HIS A 39 -7.24 -16.00 -8.69
CA HIS A 39 -8.64 -15.74 -9.02
C HIS A 39 -9.03 -14.28 -8.80
N THR A 40 -8.27 -13.55 -7.99
CA THR A 40 -8.70 -12.23 -7.52
C THR A 40 -7.53 -11.29 -7.31
N ARG A 41 -7.69 -10.04 -7.78
CA ARG A 41 -6.79 -8.93 -7.48
C ARG A 41 -7.61 -7.71 -7.11
N TRP A 42 -7.45 -7.22 -5.88
CA TRP A 42 -8.10 -6.00 -5.44
C TRP A 42 -7.26 -5.23 -4.42
N VAL A 43 -7.64 -3.96 -4.26
CA VAL A 43 -7.21 -3.11 -3.15
C VAL A 43 -8.45 -2.52 -2.49
N GLN A 44 -8.49 -2.56 -1.17
CA GLN A 44 -9.55 -1.98 -0.35
C GLN A 44 -8.94 -1.12 0.75
N ALA A 45 -9.71 -0.19 1.30
CA ALA A 45 -9.31 0.59 2.45
C ALA A 45 -10.14 0.21 3.67
N TRP A 46 -9.51 0.33 4.83
CA TRP A 46 -10.19 0.41 6.12
C TRP A 46 -9.74 1.68 6.84
N ALA A 47 -10.66 2.32 7.53
CA ALA A 47 -10.39 3.46 8.40
C ALA A 47 -11.27 3.37 9.66
N PRO A 48 -10.82 3.94 10.79
CA PRO A 48 -11.68 4.17 11.96
C PRO A 48 -12.89 5.06 11.62
N ASP A 49 -13.94 5.02 12.45
CA ASP A 49 -15.17 5.81 12.25
C ASP A 49 -14.93 7.33 12.23
N ALA A 50 -13.88 7.80 12.91
CA ALA A 50 -13.45 9.19 12.90
C ALA A 50 -12.78 9.63 11.57
N GLY A 51 -12.67 8.73 10.59
CA GLY A 51 -12.02 8.95 9.30
C GLY A 51 -10.61 8.37 9.22
N GLY A 52 -9.96 8.59 8.07
CA GLY A 52 -8.59 8.14 7.82
C GLY A 52 -8.19 8.40 6.37
N ALA A 53 -6.90 8.39 6.10
CA ALA A 53 -6.35 8.70 4.79
C ALA A 53 -6.49 7.57 3.77
N ALA A 54 -6.55 6.30 4.22
CA ALA A 54 -6.57 5.15 3.32
C ALA A 54 -7.70 5.16 2.26
N PRO A 55 -8.97 5.47 2.59
CA PRO A 55 -10.06 5.53 1.61
C PRO A 55 -9.81 6.52 0.47
N GLU A 56 -9.10 7.63 0.73
CA GLU A 56 -8.74 8.59 -0.31
C GLU A 56 -7.92 7.90 -1.42
N PHE A 57 -7.01 6.99 -1.07
CA PHE A 57 -6.03 6.46 -2.02
C PHE A 57 -6.56 5.38 -2.95
N VAL A 58 -7.57 4.60 -2.54
CA VAL A 58 -8.12 3.49 -3.34
C VAL A 58 -8.48 3.90 -4.78
N PRO A 59 -9.30 4.94 -5.03
CA PRO A 59 -9.70 5.31 -6.40
C PRO A 59 -8.55 5.87 -7.25
N ARG A 60 -7.39 6.18 -6.64
CA ARG A 60 -6.20 6.72 -7.32
C ARG A 60 -5.21 5.63 -7.69
N ILE A 61 -5.34 4.42 -7.15
CA ILE A 61 -4.49 3.28 -7.50
C ILE A 61 -4.92 2.78 -8.88
N GLU A 62 -3.95 2.68 -9.77
CA GLU A 62 -4.14 2.10 -11.11
C GLU A 62 -3.90 0.59 -11.06
N ARG A 63 -2.79 0.17 -10.45
CA ARG A 63 -2.40 -1.23 -10.29
C ARG A 63 -1.40 -1.38 -9.15
N PHE A 64 -1.19 -2.62 -8.71
CA PHE A 64 -0.15 -2.96 -7.75
C PHE A 64 0.46 -4.33 -8.06
N ARG A 65 1.64 -4.56 -7.49
CA ARG A 65 2.36 -5.83 -7.52
C ARG A 65 2.87 -6.13 -6.13
N LEU A 66 2.49 -7.29 -5.61
CA LEU A 66 3.01 -7.83 -4.37
C LEU A 66 3.85 -9.07 -4.68
N ASN A 67 5.05 -9.14 -4.10
CA ASN A 67 5.91 -10.32 -4.17
C ASN A 67 6.65 -10.52 -2.84
N ARG A 68 7.54 -11.53 -2.80
CA ARG A 68 8.31 -11.88 -1.59
C ARG A 68 9.22 -10.77 -1.05
N ARG A 69 9.57 -9.79 -1.87
CA ARG A 69 10.56 -8.74 -1.55
C ARG A 69 9.92 -7.37 -1.34
N HIS A 70 8.87 -7.05 -2.09
CA HIS A 70 8.27 -5.72 -2.07
C HIS A 70 6.80 -5.68 -2.48
N LEU A 71 6.14 -4.59 -2.07
CA LEU A 71 4.90 -4.08 -2.63
C LEU A 71 5.24 -2.88 -3.53
N GLU A 72 4.75 -2.88 -4.76
CA GLU A 72 4.76 -1.72 -5.65
C GLU A 72 3.32 -1.30 -5.94
N VAL A 73 3.05 0.00 -5.91
CA VAL A 73 1.75 0.60 -6.21
C VAL A 73 1.95 1.69 -7.24
N TRP A 74 1.25 1.59 -8.36
CA TRP A 74 1.19 2.61 -9.40
C TRP A 74 -0.11 3.37 -9.28
N PHE A 75 -0.03 4.69 -9.36
CA PHE A 75 -1.16 5.59 -9.25
C PHE A 75 -1.51 6.18 -10.61
N LYS A 76 -2.77 6.61 -10.77
CA LYS A 76 -3.30 7.20 -11.99
C LYS A 76 -2.63 8.52 -12.41
N ASP A 77 -1.88 9.16 -11.51
CA ASP A 77 -1.09 10.35 -11.82
C ASP A 77 0.32 10.01 -12.35
N GLY A 78 0.58 8.74 -12.67
CA GLY A 78 1.87 8.24 -13.15
C GLY A 78 2.86 7.86 -12.04
N SER A 79 2.69 8.44 -10.84
CA SER A 79 3.61 8.22 -9.73
C SER A 79 3.59 6.77 -9.21
N ARG A 80 4.72 6.32 -8.64
CA ARG A 80 4.87 4.95 -8.11
C ARG A 80 5.42 4.95 -6.69
N LEU A 81 4.81 4.15 -5.82
CA LEU A 81 5.32 3.83 -4.50
C LEU A 81 5.95 2.43 -4.49
N GLU A 82 7.20 2.32 -4.06
CA GLU A 82 7.88 1.07 -3.74
C GLU A 82 8.02 0.92 -2.23
N VAL A 83 7.62 -0.25 -1.71
CA VAL A 83 7.69 -0.59 -0.29
C VAL A 83 8.42 -1.91 -0.12
N ARG A 84 9.62 -1.86 0.49
CA ARG A 84 10.48 -3.04 0.71
C ARG A 84 10.42 -3.50 2.16
N LEU A 85 10.33 -4.82 2.34
CA LEU A 85 10.55 -5.46 3.64
C LEU A 85 12.06 -5.70 3.81
N GLY A 86 12.66 -5.09 4.82
CA GLY A 86 14.06 -5.32 5.18
C GLY A 86 14.20 -5.81 6.62
N ALA A 87 15.39 -6.30 6.98
CA ALA A 87 15.69 -6.78 8.33
C ALA A 87 15.49 -5.70 9.42
N LEU A 88 15.64 -4.43 9.05
CA LEU A 88 15.49 -3.27 9.94
C LEU A 88 14.10 -2.60 9.84
N GLY A 89 13.13 -3.25 9.19
CA GLY A 89 11.77 -2.73 9.04
C GLY A 89 11.39 -2.38 7.60
N THR A 90 10.29 -1.63 7.45
CA THR A 90 9.73 -1.25 6.16
C THR A 90 10.44 0.00 5.61
N ARG A 91 10.87 -0.05 4.35
CA ARG A 91 11.43 1.10 3.63
C ARG A 91 10.49 1.53 2.53
N PHE A 92 10.28 2.85 2.41
CA PHE A 92 9.38 3.45 1.43
C PHE A 92 10.15 4.34 0.47
N ARG A 93 9.87 4.23 -0.83
CA ARG A 93 10.42 5.12 -1.87
C ARG A 93 9.30 5.51 -2.82
N ALA A 94 9.12 6.82 -3.01
CA ALA A 94 8.23 7.37 -4.02
C ALA A 94 9.04 7.70 -5.29
N HIS A 95 8.40 7.57 -6.44
CA HIS A 95 8.95 7.83 -7.77
C HIS A 95 7.95 8.66 -8.59
N GLU A 96 8.51 9.46 -9.49
CA GLU A 96 7.82 10.22 -10.55
C GLU A 96 7.51 9.32 -11.75
#